data_AF-A0A067C843-F1
#
_entry.id   AF-A0A067C843-F1
#
_cell.length_a   1.000
_cell.length_b   1.000
_cell.length_c   1.000
_cell.angle_alpha   90.00
_cell.angle_beta   90.00
_cell.angle_gamma   90.00
#
_symmetry.space_group_name_H-M   'P 1'
#
loop_
_entity.id
_entity.type
_entity.pdbx_description
1 polymer ?
#
loop_
_entity_poly.entity_id
_entity_poly.type
_entity_poly.pdbx_seq_one_letter_code
_entity_poly.pdbx_strand_id
1 'polypeptide(L)'
;MVPDVVSPTHRWHKLLDVLGFLYLLCAVGLAIGVLTIYGAYLENNLFWPSFLASGMASAVTDLFNLELAQTSNASNLDLTSIVLPQRYPRTSALSISASYAREVLLTDMAYDLASAIVSIRELTPAEVTFTMTQYCWVDLNKRWALAHTFRRQARCEARYRTNAAVHLEAILRNIDLAAWLELYNQFFSTMITNAISATPTGAS
;
A
#
# COMPACT_ATOMS: atom_id res chain seq x y z
N MET A 1 36.20 66.96 23.27
CA MET A 1 36.40 66.87 21.81
C MET A 1 35.33 65.93 21.28
N VAL A 2 34.22 66.47 20.78
CA VAL A 2 33.18 65.70 20.10
C VAL A 2 33.48 65.82 18.61
N PRO A 3 33.66 64.72 17.86
CA PRO A 3 33.94 64.81 16.43
C PRO A 3 32.71 65.36 15.70
N ASP A 4 32.93 66.35 14.83
CA ASP A 4 31.91 66.92 13.97
C ASP A 4 31.28 65.83 13.09
N VAL A 5 29.97 65.64 13.27
CA VAL A 5 29.17 64.79 12.39
C VAL A 5 29.05 65.53 11.06
N VAL A 6 29.83 65.10 10.07
CA VAL A 6 29.75 65.61 8.70
C VAL A 6 28.32 65.39 8.22
N SER A 7 27.56 66.48 8.10
CA SER A 7 26.19 66.45 7.59
C SER A 7 26.25 66.07 6.11
N PRO A 8 25.58 64.99 5.67
CA PRO A 8 25.70 64.55 4.29
C PRO A 8 25.07 65.61 3.39
N THR A 9 25.83 66.06 2.39
CA THR A 9 25.38 67.11 1.47
C THR A 9 24.10 66.69 0.74
N HIS A 10 23.22 67.64 0.42
CA HIS A 10 21.91 67.41 -0.22
C HIS A 10 21.97 66.50 -1.47
N ARG A 11 23.10 66.50 -2.19
CA ARG A 11 23.36 65.62 -3.34
C ARG A 11 23.52 64.14 -2.98
N TRP A 12 24.11 63.82 -1.83
CA TRP A 12 24.26 62.44 -1.35
C TRP A 12 22.91 61.81 -1.00
N HIS A 13 22.02 62.57 -0.37
CA HIS A 13 20.65 62.12 -0.08
C HIS A 13 19.88 61.84 -1.38
N LYS A 14 19.96 62.74 -2.36
CA LYS A 14 19.33 62.53 -3.68
C LYS A 14 19.88 61.32 -4.43
N LEU A 15 21.18 61.05 -4.34
CA LEU A 15 21.79 59.85 -4.93
C LEU A 15 21.29 58.58 -4.23
N LEU A 16 21.24 58.56 -2.89
CA LEU A 16 20.71 57.45 -2.10
C LEU A 16 19.23 57.18 -2.40
N ASP A 17 18.41 58.24 -2.53
CA ASP A 17 16.98 58.12 -2.89
C ASP A 17 16.80 57.45 -4.26
N VAL A 18 17.58 57.88 -5.27
CA VAL A 18 17.52 57.31 -6.63
C VAL A 18 18.00 55.85 -6.63
N LEU A 19 19.07 55.56 -5.89
CA LEU A 19 19.63 54.21 -5.79
C LEU A 19 18.67 53.26 -5.07
N GLY A 20 17.99 53.72 -4.02
CA GLY A 20 16.94 52.99 -3.33
C GLY A 20 15.73 52.72 -4.23
N PHE A 21 15.31 53.71 -5.02
CA PHE A 21 14.22 53.54 -5.99
C PHE A 21 14.58 52.53 -7.08
N LEU A 22 15.79 52.62 -7.64
CA LEU A 22 16.28 51.66 -8.63
C LEU A 22 16.40 50.24 -8.05
N TYR A 23 16.88 50.12 -6.80
CA TYR A 23 16.94 48.85 -6.09
C TYR A 23 15.55 48.22 -5.95
N LEU A 24 14.54 48.99 -5.55
CA LEU A 24 13.16 48.50 -5.43
C LEU A 24 12.61 48.02 -6.79
N LEU A 25 12.83 48.77 -7.86
CA LEU A 25 12.40 48.37 -9.21
C LEU A 25 13.09 47.07 -9.66
N CYS A 26 14.41 46.96 -9.46
CA CYS A 26 15.15 45.75 -9.76
C CYS A 26 14.68 44.56 -8.91
N ALA A 27 14.48 44.75 -7.61
CA ALA A 27 14.02 43.70 -6.70
C ALA A 27 12.63 43.19 -7.09
N VAL A 28 11.69 44.10 -7.42
CA VAL A 28 10.35 43.73 -7.90
C VAL A 28 10.42 43.04 -9.26
N GLY A 29 11.23 43.53 -10.19
CA GLY A 29 11.43 42.90 -11.50
C GLY A 29 12.01 41.48 -11.38
N LEU A 30 13.01 41.30 -10.52
CA LEU A 30 13.59 39.99 -10.22
C LEU A 30 12.57 39.06 -9.53
N ALA A 31 11.78 39.58 -8.58
CA ALA A 31 10.73 38.79 -7.93
C ALA A 31 9.68 38.30 -8.94
N ILE A 32 9.24 39.15 -9.87
CA ILE A 32 8.33 38.75 -10.95
C ILE A 32 8.98 37.68 -11.83
N GLY A 33 10.25 37.86 -12.22
CA GLY A 33 10.98 36.88 -13.04
C GLY A 33 11.16 35.53 -12.34
N VAL A 34 11.42 35.52 -11.03
CA VAL A 34 11.51 34.27 -10.25
C VAL A 34 10.14 33.60 -10.15
N LEU A 35 9.07 34.36 -9.91
CA LEU A 35 7.72 33.82 -9.82
C LEU A 35 7.21 33.22 -11.13
N THR A 36 7.58 33.79 -12.29
CA THR A 36 7.19 33.21 -13.58
C THR A 36 7.92 31.89 -13.86
N ILE A 37 9.22 31.82 -13.53
CA ILE A 37 9.99 30.58 -13.64
C ILE A 37 9.41 29.54 -12.67
N TYR A 38 9.26 29.90 -11.39
CA TYR A 38 8.73 28.98 -10.38
C TYR A 38 7.31 28.55 -10.66
N GLY A 39 6.47 29.38 -11.28
CA GLY A 39 5.11 28.99 -11.67
C GLY A 39 5.07 27.73 -12.54
N ALA A 40 6.02 27.56 -13.46
CA ALA A 40 6.09 26.37 -14.32
C ALA A 40 6.53 25.10 -13.57
N TYR A 41 7.34 25.24 -12.52
CA TYR A 41 7.78 24.13 -11.69
C TYR A 41 6.73 23.79 -10.62
N LEU A 42 6.11 24.81 -10.02
CA LEU A 42 5.09 24.67 -8.96
C LEU A 42 3.69 24.32 -9.48
N GLU A 43 3.54 24.04 -10.78
CA GLU A 43 2.27 23.59 -11.33
C GLU A 43 1.83 22.24 -10.70
N ASN A 44 2.79 21.38 -10.36
CA ASN A 44 2.59 20.08 -9.72
C ASN A 44 3.50 19.89 -8.48
N ASN A 45 3.18 18.89 -7.65
CA ASN A 45 3.97 18.54 -6.46
C ASN A 45 5.30 17.82 -6.76
N LEU A 46 5.62 17.54 -8.02
CA LEU A 46 6.87 16.90 -8.45
C LEU A 46 7.94 17.92 -8.85
N PHE A 47 7.59 19.21 -8.95
CA PHE A 47 8.45 20.27 -9.48
C PHE A 47 8.93 19.98 -10.91
N TRP A 48 8.15 19.25 -11.69
CA TRP A 48 8.51 18.85 -13.05
C TRP A 48 7.89 19.80 -14.07
N PRO A 49 8.69 20.62 -14.77
CA PRO A 49 8.14 21.50 -15.79
C PRO A 49 7.54 20.67 -16.91
N SER A 50 6.37 21.07 -17.42
CA SER A 50 5.59 20.36 -18.46
C SER A 50 4.86 19.09 -18.02
N PHE A 51 5.01 18.64 -16.77
CA PHE A 51 4.13 17.62 -16.20
C PHE A 51 2.84 18.30 -15.70
N LEU A 52 1.80 18.28 -16.53
CA LEU A 52 0.54 18.92 -16.20
C LEU A 52 -0.06 18.28 -14.95
N ALA A 53 -0.31 19.09 -13.92
CA ALA A 53 -0.98 18.60 -12.71
C ALA A 53 -2.39 18.09 -13.00
N SER A 54 -3.00 18.56 -14.09
CA SER A 54 -4.26 18.02 -14.59
C SER A 54 -4.03 16.73 -15.37
N GLY A 55 -4.48 15.61 -14.82
CA GLY A 55 -4.68 14.37 -15.56
C GLY A 55 -3.43 13.53 -15.84
N MET A 56 -2.22 14.10 -16.00
CA MET A 56 -1.02 13.30 -16.28
C MET A 56 -0.68 12.33 -15.14
N ALA A 57 -0.85 12.74 -13.88
CA ALA A 57 -0.68 11.84 -12.73
C ALA A 57 -1.64 10.64 -12.80
N SER A 58 -2.92 10.88 -13.11
CA SER A 58 -3.90 9.80 -13.29
C SER A 58 -3.57 8.91 -14.48
N ALA A 59 -3.08 9.49 -15.58
CA ALA A 59 -2.66 8.74 -16.76
C ALA A 59 -1.52 7.77 -16.44
N VAL A 60 -0.50 8.25 -15.74
CA VAL A 60 0.62 7.42 -15.28
C VAL A 60 0.13 6.31 -14.36
N THR A 61 -0.75 6.60 -13.39
CA THR A 61 -1.27 5.58 -12.48
C THR A 61 -2.08 4.50 -13.19
N ASP A 62 -2.95 4.88 -14.13
CA ASP A 62 -3.73 3.91 -14.91
C ASP A 62 -2.85 3.07 -15.83
N LEU A 63 -1.78 3.66 -16.39
CA LEU A 63 -0.80 2.91 -17.17
C LEU A 63 -0.11 1.84 -16.31
N PHE A 64 0.34 2.21 -15.11
CA PHE A 64 0.89 1.23 -14.17
C PHE A 64 -0.12 0.13 -13.83
N ASN A 65 -1.38 0.48 -13.52
CA ASN A 65 -2.42 -0.49 -13.21
C ASN A 65 -2.71 -1.43 -14.38
N LEU A 66 -2.69 -0.92 -15.61
CA LEU A 66 -2.88 -1.72 -16.81
C LEU A 66 -1.77 -2.75 -17.00
N GLU A 67 -0.53 -2.36 -16.76
CA GLU A 67 0.65 -3.22 -16.90
C GLU A 67 0.73 -4.24 -15.77
N LEU A 68 0.48 -3.81 -14.53
CA LEU A 68 0.33 -4.70 -13.37
C LEU A 68 -0.71 -5.79 -13.63
N ALA A 69 -1.82 -5.46 -14.31
CA ALA A 69 -2.84 -6.44 -14.68
C ALA A 69 -2.44 -7.39 -15.81
N GLN A 70 -1.43 -7.06 -16.62
CA GLN A 70 -1.05 -7.85 -17.80
C GLN A 70 0.23 -8.67 -17.59
N THR A 71 1.11 -8.26 -16.70
CA THR A 71 2.41 -8.93 -16.51
C THR A 71 2.81 -9.03 -15.05
N SER A 72 3.12 -10.25 -14.61
CA SER A 72 3.68 -10.53 -13.29
C SER A 72 5.20 -10.23 -13.21
N ASN A 73 5.85 -9.93 -14.33
CA ASN A 73 7.32 -9.83 -14.44
C ASN A 73 7.77 -8.75 -15.44
N ALA A 74 7.43 -7.48 -15.20
CA ALA A 74 8.04 -6.37 -15.93
C ALA A 74 9.32 -5.90 -15.22
N SER A 75 10.49 -6.11 -15.82
CA SER A 75 11.75 -5.51 -15.36
C SER A 75 11.96 -4.08 -15.88
N ASN A 76 11.29 -3.72 -16.97
CA ASN A 76 11.34 -2.40 -17.58
C ASN A 76 9.96 -2.03 -18.12
N LEU A 77 9.51 -0.82 -17.81
CA LEU A 77 8.26 -0.25 -18.29
C LEU A 77 8.54 0.97 -19.14
N ASP A 78 8.25 0.88 -20.44
CA ASP A 78 8.33 2.03 -21.35
C ASP A 78 7.01 2.80 -21.37
N LEU A 79 6.98 3.88 -20.58
CA LEU A 79 5.83 4.79 -20.45
C LEU A 79 5.44 5.47 -21.78
N THR A 80 6.31 5.46 -22.79
CA THR A 80 6.05 6.13 -24.08
C THR A 80 5.44 5.20 -25.13
N SER A 81 5.58 3.88 -24.94
CA SER A 81 5.08 2.87 -25.88
C SER A 81 3.59 2.52 -25.68
N ILE A 82 3.03 2.89 -24.53
CA ILE A 82 1.68 2.48 -24.12
C ILE A 82 0.69 3.60 -24.44
N VAL A 83 -0.36 3.25 -25.18
CA VAL A 83 -1.44 4.16 -25.53
C VAL A 83 -2.64 3.91 -24.62
N LEU A 84 -2.96 4.89 -23.78
CA LEU A 84 -4.14 4.85 -22.93
C LEU A 84 -5.39 5.21 -23.76
N PRO A 85 -6.50 4.46 -23.63
CA PRO A 85 -7.69 4.63 -24.47
C PRO A 85 -8.56 5.84 -24.10
N GLN A 86 -8.19 6.61 -23.07
CA GLN A 86 -9.03 7.67 -22.50
C GLN A 86 -8.29 9.00 -22.35
N ARG A 87 -9.06 10.09 -22.35
CA ARG A 87 -8.57 11.42 -22.00
C ARG A 87 -8.64 11.61 -20.50
N TYR A 88 -7.61 12.20 -19.92
CA TYR A 88 -7.51 12.42 -18.47
C TYR A 88 -7.87 13.86 -18.11
N PRO A 89 -9.08 14.14 -17.62
CA PRO A 89 -9.44 15.47 -17.12
C PRO A 89 -8.73 15.78 -15.80
N ARG A 90 -8.91 17.00 -15.28
CA ARG A 90 -8.29 17.45 -14.01
C ARG A 90 -8.66 16.56 -12.81
N THR A 91 -9.78 15.86 -12.87
CA THR A 91 -10.25 14.90 -11.86
C THR A 91 -10.66 13.61 -12.55
N SER A 92 -9.75 12.66 -12.62
CA SER A 92 -10.01 11.30 -13.09
C SER A 92 -10.12 10.38 -11.88
N ALA A 93 -11.21 9.60 -11.82
CA ALA A 93 -11.31 8.53 -10.83
C ALA A 93 -10.30 7.44 -11.18
N LEU A 94 -9.66 6.88 -10.15
CA LEU A 94 -8.75 5.75 -10.32
C LEU A 94 -9.54 4.52 -10.77
N SER A 95 -9.19 3.94 -11.91
CA SER A 95 -9.86 2.76 -12.44
C SER A 95 -9.00 1.52 -12.22
N ILE A 96 -9.18 0.88 -11.05
CA ILE A 96 -8.59 -0.45 -10.79
C ILE A 96 -9.61 -1.51 -11.18
N SER A 97 -9.19 -2.53 -11.92
CA SER A 97 -10.04 -3.67 -12.21
C SER A 97 -10.44 -4.38 -10.90
N ALA A 98 -11.74 -4.50 -10.65
CA ALA A 98 -12.25 -5.21 -9.48
C ALA A 98 -11.84 -6.69 -9.45
N SER A 99 -11.47 -7.28 -10.59
CA SER A 99 -11.00 -8.66 -10.68
C SER A 99 -9.49 -8.81 -10.44
N TYR A 100 -8.71 -7.73 -10.49
CA TYR A 100 -7.24 -7.81 -10.45
C TYR A 100 -6.71 -8.49 -9.19
N ALA A 101 -7.23 -8.14 -8.01
CA ALA A 101 -6.83 -8.80 -6.76
C ALA A 101 -7.11 -10.32 -6.78
N ARG A 102 -8.22 -10.73 -7.41
CA ARG A 102 -8.57 -12.14 -7.56
C ARG A 102 -7.67 -12.84 -8.57
N GLU A 103 -7.28 -12.15 -9.63
CA GLU A 103 -6.35 -12.66 -10.64
C GLU A 103 -4.99 -12.95 -10.01
N VAL A 104 -4.37 -11.98 -9.34
CA VAL A 104 -3.08 -12.15 -8.62
C VAL A 104 -3.15 -13.32 -7.62
N LEU A 105 -4.24 -13.44 -6.86
CA LEU A 105 -4.44 -14.55 -5.92
C LEU A 105 -4.52 -15.92 -6.61
N LEU A 106 -5.07 -15.99 -7.82
CA LEU A 106 -5.28 -17.24 -8.55
C LEU A 106 -4.13 -17.61 -9.50
N THR A 107 -3.33 -16.65 -9.94
CA THR A 107 -2.24 -16.87 -10.91
C THR A 107 -0.86 -16.89 -10.28
N ASP A 108 -0.58 -16.00 -9.34
CA ASP A 108 0.79 -15.84 -8.81
C ASP A 108 0.96 -16.57 -7.48
N MET A 109 -0.03 -16.49 -6.60
CA MET A 109 0.03 -17.07 -5.24
C MET A 109 -0.50 -18.51 -5.17
N ALA A 110 -1.34 -18.93 -6.11
CA ALA A 110 -2.00 -20.23 -6.04
C ALA A 110 -1.07 -21.41 -6.42
N TYR A 111 -0.02 -21.16 -7.20
CA TYR A 111 0.84 -22.22 -7.75
C TYR A 111 2.13 -22.45 -6.96
N ASP A 112 2.54 -21.52 -6.10
CA ASP A 112 3.71 -21.68 -5.26
C ASP A 112 3.32 -21.83 -3.78
N LEU A 113 3.52 -23.04 -3.25
CA LEU A 113 3.29 -23.32 -1.84
C LEU A 113 4.26 -22.52 -0.95
N ALA A 114 5.48 -22.23 -1.42
CA ALA A 114 6.47 -21.50 -0.62
C ALA A 114 6.05 -20.05 -0.41
N SER A 115 5.63 -19.33 -1.46
CA SER A 115 5.08 -17.97 -1.34
C SER A 115 3.86 -17.91 -0.43
N ALA A 116 2.94 -18.89 -0.52
CA ALA A 116 1.80 -18.98 0.38
C ALA A 116 2.23 -19.13 1.85
N ILE A 117 3.23 -19.98 2.14
CA ILE A 117 3.78 -20.14 3.50
C ILE A 117 4.42 -18.85 4.00
N VAL A 118 5.20 -18.16 3.17
CA VAL A 118 5.82 -16.87 3.54
C VAL A 118 4.75 -15.84 3.88
N SER A 119 3.71 -15.70 3.04
CA SER A 119 2.63 -14.75 3.27
C SER A 119 1.88 -14.99 4.59
N ILE A 120 1.67 -16.26 4.98
CA ILE A 120 1.02 -16.61 6.25
C ILE A 120 1.93 -16.25 7.43
N ARG A 121 3.25 -16.41 7.28
CA ARG A 121 4.23 -16.08 8.33
C ARG A 121 4.39 -14.57 8.55
N GLU A 122 4.05 -13.78 7.56
CA GLU A 122 4.06 -12.31 7.65
C GLU A 122 2.80 -11.74 8.31
N LEU A 123 1.75 -12.56 8.50
CA LEU A 123 0.53 -12.11 9.17
C LEU A 123 0.83 -11.70 10.61
N THR A 124 0.29 -10.54 11.00
CA THR A 124 0.30 -10.15 12.40
C THR A 124 -0.63 -11.05 13.20
N PRO A 125 -0.38 -11.23 14.52
CA PRO A 125 -1.24 -12.05 15.38
C PRO A 125 -2.73 -11.70 15.30
N ALA A 126 -3.07 -10.42 15.15
CA ALA A 126 -4.46 -9.98 15.01
C ALA A 126 -5.10 -10.46 13.69
N GLU A 127 -4.35 -10.45 12.59
CA GLU A 127 -4.86 -10.76 11.24
C GLU A 127 -5.14 -12.25 11.01
N VAL A 128 -4.41 -13.13 11.70
CA VAL A 128 -4.56 -14.59 11.59
C VAL A 128 -6.02 -15.03 11.76
N THR A 129 -6.70 -14.49 12.77
CA THR A 129 -8.09 -14.86 13.09
C THR A 129 -9.10 -14.32 12.08
N PHE A 130 -8.72 -13.30 11.30
CA PHE A 130 -9.54 -12.73 10.22
C PHE A 130 -9.33 -13.42 8.87
N THR A 131 -8.49 -14.45 8.80
CA THR A 131 -8.39 -15.29 7.60
C THR A 131 -9.76 -15.90 7.30
N MET A 132 -10.27 -15.67 6.09
CA MET A 132 -11.61 -16.09 5.63
C MET A 132 -11.67 -17.59 5.30
N THR A 133 -11.03 -18.44 6.11
CA THR A 133 -10.92 -19.86 5.89
C THR A 133 -11.92 -20.62 6.75
N GLN A 134 -12.81 -21.35 6.08
CA GLN A 134 -13.75 -22.23 6.76
C GLN A 134 -13.10 -23.61 6.96
N TYR A 135 -12.41 -23.75 8.10
CA TYR A 135 -11.68 -24.94 8.49
C TYR A 135 -12.57 -26.19 8.53
N CYS A 136 -12.00 -27.31 8.07
CA CYS A 136 -12.63 -28.62 8.05
C CYS A 136 -12.13 -29.49 9.20
N TRP A 137 -10.86 -29.36 9.57
CA TRP A 137 -10.23 -30.13 10.66
C TRP A 137 -9.32 -29.25 11.50
N VAL A 138 -9.13 -29.64 12.75
CA VAL A 138 -8.17 -28.99 13.63
C VAL A 138 -6.74 -29.36 13.22
N ASP A 139 -6.49 -30.63 12.95
CA ASP A 139 -5.18 -31.19 12.69
C ASP A 139 -5.02 -31.76 11.26
N LEU A 140 -3.79 -31.89 10.81
CA LEU A 140 -3.42 -32.47 9.51
C LEU A 140 -3.79 -33.96 9.42
N ASN A 141 -3.81 -34.66 10.55
CA ASN A 141 -4.24 -36.06 10.63
C ASN A 141 -5.77 -36.23 10.63
N LYS A 142 -6.54 -35.13 10.59
CA LYS A 142 -8.01 -35.14 10.47
C LYS A 142 -8.70 -35.89 11.62
N ARG A 143 -8.11 -35.85 12.82
CA ARG A 143 -8.65 -36.52 14.02
C ARG A 143 -9.87 -35.79 14.56
N TRP A 144 -9.85 -34.46 14.52
CA TRP A 144 -10.94 -33.63 15.04
C TRP A 144 -11.56 -32.80 13.92
N ALA A 145 -12.84 -33.08 13.62
CA ALA A 145 -13.63 -32.34 12.65
C ALA A 145 -14.06 -30.98 13.21
N LEU A 146 -13.91 -29.91 12.41
CA LEU A 146 -14.25 -28.54 12.78
C LEU A 146 -15.38 -27.94 11.92
N ALA A 147 -15.85 -28.67 10.91
CA ALA A 147 -16.97 -28.25 10.08
C ALA A 147 -18.26 -28.06 10.89
N HIS A 148 -18.91 -26.90 10.75
CA HIS A 148 -20.14 -26.57 11.49
C HIS A 148 -21.38 -27.42 11.14
N THR A 149 -21.35 -28.24 10.09
CA THR A 149 -22.47 -29.13 9.73
C THR A 149 -21.97 -30.45 9.13
N PHE A 150 -22.75 -31.53 9.27
CA PHE A 150 -22.45 -32.81 8.62
C PHE A 150 -22.35 -32.71 7.09
N ARG A 151 -23.21 -31.90 6.45
CA ARG A 151 -23.13 -31.66 4.99
C ARG A 151 -21.83 -30.95 4.60
N ARG A 152 -21.33 -30.03 5.43
CA ARG A 152 -20.01 -29.42 5.23
C ARG A 152 -18.90 -30.46 5.41
N GLN A 153 -18.94 -31.26 6.46
CA GLN A 153 -17.92 -32.28 6.69
C GLN A 153 -17.84 -33.26 5.52
N ALA A 154 -18.98 -33.75 5.02
CA ALA A 154 -19.02 -34.62 3.84
C ALA A 154 -18.36 -33.95 2.60
N ARG A 155 -18.59 -32.65 2.39
CA ARG A 155 -17.91 -31.90 1.32
C ARG A 155 -16.42 -31.75 1.57
N CYS A 156 -15.99 -31.51 2.81
CA CYS A 156 -14.57 -31.46 3.18
C CYS A 156 -13.87 -32.77 2.81
N GLU A 157 -14.44 -33.91 3.20
CA GLU A 157 -13.89 -35.23 2.87
C GLU A 157 -13.85 -35.48 1.35
N ALA A 158 -14.88 -35.05 0.61
CA ALA A 158 -14.99 -35.28 -0.82
C ALA A 158 -14.12 -34.36 -1.69
N ARG A 159 -13.85 -33.11 -1.26
CA ARG A 159 -13.24 -32.07 -2.12
C ARG A 159 -12.00 -31.39 -1.58
N TYR A 160 -11.79 -31.38 -0.26
CA TYR A 160 -10.76 -30.55 0.37
C TYR A 160 -9.71 -31.35 1.16
N ARG A 161 -9.73 -32.67 1.04
CA ARG A 161 -8.86 -33.57 1.81
C ARG A 161 -7.36 -33.37 1.60
N THR A 162 -6.97 -32.82 0.46
CA THR A 162 -5.59 -32.52 0.06
C THR A 162 -5.26 -31.03 0.17
N ASN A 163 -6.22 -30.18 0.57
CA ASN A 163 -6.00 -28.75 0.71
C ASN A 163 -5.53 -28.44 2.12
N ALA A 164 -4.24 -28.12 2.30
CA ALA A 164 -3.67 -27.80 3.60
C ALA A 164 -4.35 -26.59 4.28
N ALA A 165 -4.91 -25.65 3.52
CA ALA A 165 -5.53 -24.45 4.08
C ALA A 165 -6.76 -24.75 4.95
N VAL A 166 -7.48 -25.85 4.71
CA VAL A 166 -8.66 -26.19 5.54
C VAL A 166 -8.31 -26.89 6.86
N HIS A 167 -7.03 -27.03 7.19
CA HIS A 167 -6.54 -27.56 8.45
C HIS A 167 -6.04 -26.41 9.33
N LEU A 168 -6.62 -26.24 10.51
CA LEU A 168 -6.24 -25.15 11.41
C LEU A 168 -4.77 -25.22 11.84
N GLU A 169 -4.26 -26.44 12.08
CA GLU A 169 -2.85 -26.71 12.39
C GLU A 169 -1.88 -26.14 11.35
N ALA A 170 -2.24 -26.14 10.06
CA ALA A 170 -1.38 -25.61 9.01
C ALA A 170 -1.13 -24.11 9.18
N ILE A 171 -2.15 -23.35 9.60
CA ILE A 171 -2.03 -21.93 9.90
C ILE A 171 -1.27 -21.73 11.21
N LEU A 172 -1.68 -22.40 12.29
CA LEU A 172 -1.07 -22.21 13.62
C LEU A 172 0.42 -22.58 13.68
N ARG A 173 0.90 -23.48 12.81
CA ARG A 173 2.33 -23.82 12.68
C ARG A 173 3.16 -22.78 11.93
N ASN A 174 2.52 -21.86 11.20
CA ASN A 174 3.18 -20.89 10.34
C ASN A 174 3.00 -19.45 10.83
N ILE A 175 2.65 -19.24 12.09
CA ILE A 175 2.50 -17.91 12.71
C ILE A 175 3.28 -17.86 14.02
N ASP A 176 3.45 -16.66 14.59
CA ASP A 176 3.85 -16.53 15.99
C ASP A 176 2.70 -16.97 16.90
N LEU A 177 2.71 -18.26 17.24
CA LEU A 177 1.65 -18.87 18.06
C LEU A 177 1.59 -18.25 19.47
N ALA A 178 2.72 -17.85 20.04
CA ALA A 178 2.75 -17.29 21.39
C ALA A 178 2.05 -15.92 21.42
N ALA A 179 2.44 -15.02 20.51
CA ALA A 179 1.80 -13.71 20.37
C ALA A 179 0.31 -13.82 19.99
N TRP A 180 -0.05 -14.81 19.16
CA TRP A 180 -1.45 -15.07 18.83
C TRP A 180 -2.27 -15.56 20.02
N LEU A 181 -1.72 -16.45 20.85
CA LEU A 181 -2.38 -16.93 22.07
C LEU A 181 -2.58 -15.81 23.09
N GLU A 182 -1.66 -14.85 23.21
CA GLU A 182 -1.88 -13.69 24.11
C GLU A 182 -3.18 -12.95 23.79
N LEU A 183 -3.58 -12.88 22.51
CA LEU A 183 -4.79 -12.21 22.07
C LEU A 183 -6.03 -13.12 22.11
N TYR A 184 -5.90 -14.38 21.69
CA TYR A 184 -7.04 -15.24 21.37
C TYR A 184 -7.17 -16.49 22.23
N ASN A 185 -6.28 -16.74 23.21
CA ASN A 185 -6.27 -17.98 23.98
C ASN A 185 -7.60 -18.30 24.68
N GLN A 186 -8.30 -17.28 25.21
CA GLN A 186 -9.60 -17.49 25.85
C GLN A 186 -10.62 -18.10 24.88
N PHE A 187 -10.79 -17.49 23.69
CA PHE A 187 -11.70 -18.00 22.67
C PHE A 187 -11.25 -19.36 22.12
N PHE A 188 -9.96 -19.48 21.79
CA PHE A 188 -9.40 -20.71 21.26
C PHE A 188 -9.57 -21.88 22.24
N SER A 189 -9.36 -21.62 23.52
CA SER A 189 -9.49 -22.65 24.54
C SER A 189 -10.93 -23.09 24.74
N THR A 190 -11.85 -22.13 24.89
CA THR A 190 -13.27 -22.43 25.08
C THR A 190 -13.88 -23.15 23.88
N MET A 191 -13.54 -22.73 22.66
CA MET A 191 -14.17 -23.25 21.45
C MET A 191 -13.53 -24.53 20.91
N ILE A 192 -12.22 -24.73 21.13
CA ILE A 192 -11.46 -25.78 20.47
C ILE A 192 -10.69 -26.64 21.47
N THR A 193 -9.74 -26.09 22.24
CA THR A 193 -8.80 -26.94 23.00
C THR A 193 -9.48 -27.69 24.14
N ASN A 194 -10.47 -27.11 24.81
CA ASN A 194 -11.23 -27.79 25.88
C ASN A 194 -12.01 -29.01 25.38
N ALA A 195 -12.54 -28.94 24.15
CA ALA A 195 -13.23 -30.08 23.54
C ALA A 195 -12.23 -31.18 23.14
N ILE A 196 -11.05 -30.79 22.68
CA ILE A 196 -9.97 -31.72 22.32
C ILE A 196 -9.41 -32.42 23.55
N SER A 197 -9.19 -31.69 24.65
CA SER A 197 -8.66 -32.26 25.90
C SER A 197 -9.61 -33.25 26.57
N ALA A 198 -10.92 -33.17 26.27
CA ALA A 198 -11.89 -34.18 26.68
C ALA A 198 -11.78 -35.50 25.89
N THR A 199 -11.05 -35.52 24.77
CA THR A 199 -10.85 -36.74 23.97
C THR A 199 -9.61 -37.53 24.44
N PRO A 200 -9.62 -38.88 24.37
CA PRO A 200 -8.49 -39.70 24.81
C PRO A 200 -7.16 -39.38 24.11
N THR A 201 -7.21 -38.91 22.86
CA THR A 201 -6.04 -38.57 22.05
C THR A 201 -5.60 -37.11 22.17
N GLY A 202 -6.34 -36.27 22.90
CA GLY A 202 -6.06 -34.84 23.07
C GLY A 202 -5.76 -34.42 24.52
N ALA A 203 -5.91 -35.35 25.48
CA ALA A 203 -5.61 -35.13 26.89
C ALA A 203 -4.12 -35.27 27.26
N SER A 204 -3.26 -35.61 26.28
CA SER A 204 -1.83 -35.89 26.44
C SER A 204 -0.95 -34.70 26.07
#